data_AF-A0A6I9WVG6-F1
#
_entry.id   AF-A0A6I9WVG6-F1
#
_cell.length_a   1.000
_cell.length_b   1.000
_cell.length_c   1.000
_cell.angle_alpha   90.00
_cell.angle_beta   90.00
_cell.angle_gamma   90.00
#
_symmetry.space_group_name_H-M   'P 1'
#
loop_
_entity.id
_entity.type
_entity.pdbx_description
1 polymer ?
#
loop_
_entity_poly.entity_id
_entity_poly.type
_entity_poly.pdbx_seq_one_letter_code
_entity_poly.pdbx_strand_id
1 'polypeptide(L)'
;MTDFLTKKVINFNAYISVRKADCRVFLPDSFILKPHRLSLILSNSEVKTPLNIVSFTSISIMGLCNVECIERIARYLDISSGKLQVSDKNIIQADIPEYKENLLSIQGFSTIVQALARKSKYSNILGNEKETRALTQQWLEYVITCVNYVDIPANAKRVLNELNMILKDVPYITGTRKTIADIVLYYVLYSIMKKLSHPEKARYVHVSRWFDNIQQEEKLRQELDLISFNLMHLFL
;
A
#
# COMPACT_ATOMS: atom_id res chain seq x y z
N MET A 1 30.16 -4.86 -1.90
CA MET A 1 28.95 -4.03 -1.84
C MET A 1 27.76 -4.70 -2.54
N THR A 2 27.98 -5.40 -3.66
CA THR A 2 27.02 -6.30 -4.33
C THR A 2 26.46 -7.40 -3.43
N ASP A 3 27.29 -8.03 -2.60
CA ASP A 3 26.90 -9.21 -1.81
C ASP A 3 25.87 -8.93 -0.67
N PHE A 4 25.76 -7.68 -0.20
CA PHE A 4 24.83 -7.30 0.87
C PHE A 4 23.41 -7.01 0.34
N LEU A 5 23.31 -6.41 -0.84
CA LEU A 5 22.03 -6.08 -1.48
C LEU A 5 21.38 -7.33 -2.10
N THR A 6 22.17 -8.22 -2.71
CA THR A 6 21.68 -9.52 -3.21
C THR A 6 21.10 -10.37 -2.07
N LYS A 7 21.70 -10.34 -0.87
CA LYS A 7 21.15 -10.99 0.33
C LYS A 7 19.84 -10.35 0.82
N LYS A 8 19.66 -9.02 0.70
CA LYS A 8 18.39 -8.34 1.03
C LYS A 8 17.28 -8.69 0.02
N VAL A 9 17.59 -8.72 -1.28
CA VAL A 9 16.63 -9.12 -2.34
C VAL A 9 16.23 -10.59 -2.18
N ILE A 10 17.17 -11.49 -1.91
CA ILE A 10 16.90 -12.92 -1.69
C ILE A 10 16.10 -13.13 -0.40
N ASN A 11 16.45 -12.47 0.71
CA ASN A 11 15.70 -12.60 1.97
C ASN A 11 14.27 -12.05 1.86
N PHE A 12 14.04 -10.95 1.15
CA PHE A 12 12.70 -10.42 0.97
C PHE A 12 11.87 -11.27 0.00
N ASN A 13 12.47 -11.80 -1.07
CA ASN A 13 11.80 -12.73 -1.98
C ASN A 13 11.48 -14.07 -1.29
N ALA A 14 12.37 -14.58 -0.45
CA ALA A 14 12.08 -15.74 0.40
C ALA A 14 10.94 -15.43 1.40
N TYR A 15 10.95 -14.24 2.01
CA TYR A 15 9.90 -13.79 2.93
C TYR A 15 8.53 -13.66 2.23
N ILE A 16 8.45 -13.04 1.04
CA ILE A 16 7.19 -12.94 0.28
C ILE A 16 6.76 -14.29 -0.30
N SER A 17 7.69 -15.13 -0.76
CA SER A 17 7.37 -16.46 -1.32
C SER A 17 6.83 -17.42 -0.26
N VAL A 18 7.41 -17.41 0.95
CA VAL A 18 6.87 -18.14 2.12
C VAL A 18 5.48 -17.59 2.51
N ARG A 19 5.26 -16.27 2.41
CA ARG A 19 4.02 -15.62 2.88
C ARG A 19 2.86 -15.60 1.89
N LYS A 20 3.11 -15.76 0.57
CA LYS A 20 2.05 -16.09 -0.40
C LYS A 20 1.33 -17.40 -0.04
N ALA A 21 1.97 -18.30 0.73
CA ALA A 21 1.34 -19.49 1.29
C ALA A 21 0.54 -19.23 2.57
N ASP A 22 0.90 -18.23 3.39
CA ASP A 22 0.31 -17.92 4.70
C ASP A 22 -0.88 -16.93 4.66
N CYS A 23 -1.15 -16.24 3.55
CA CYS A 23 -2.30 -15.33 3.45
C CYS A 23 -3.67 -16.04 3.38
N ARG A 24 -3.73 -17.37 3.60
CA ARG A 24 -4.97 -18.05 3.99
C ARG A 24 -5.13 -17.89 5.50
N VAL A 25 -5.81 -16.81 5.90
CA VAL A 25 -6.58 -16.65 7.15
C VAL A 25 -6.28 -17.72 8.23
N PHE A 26 -5.25 -17.49 9.05
CA PHE A 26 -5.20 -18.10 10.39
C PHE A 26 -5.92 -17.14 11.34
N LEU A 27 -7.14 -17.50 11.71
CA LEU A 27 -7.77 -17.01 12.94
C LEU A 27 -6.97 -17.59 14.12
N PRO A 28 -6.73 -16.86 15.22
CA PRO A 28 -5.96 -17.37 16.35
C PRO A 28 -6.68 -18.51 17.07
N ASP A 29 -5.95 -19.59 17.36
CA ASP A 29 -6.36 -20.82 18.07
C ASP A 29 -6.63 -20.61 19.58
N SER A 30 -7.44 -19.63 19.95
CA SER A 30 -7.82 -19.41 21.35
C SER A 30 -9.33 -19.26 21.54
N PHE A 31 -10.11 -20.24 21.03
CA PHE A 31 -11.44 -20.60 21.53
C PHE A 31 -11.76 -22.04 21.11
N ILE A 32 -11.10 -23.02 21.74
CA ILE A 32 -11.50 -24.43 21.67
C ILE A 32 -12.61 -24.64 22.71
N LEU A 33 -13.87 -24.50 22.29
CA LEU A 33 -14.98 -25.18 22.96
C LEU A 33 -15.23 -26.48 22.20
N LYS A 34 -14.89 -27.61 22.85
CA LYS A 34 -15.02 -28.96 22.32
C LYS A 34 -16.47 -29.29 21.94
N PRO A 35 -16.73 -29.96 20.81
CA PRO A 35 -18.06 -30.44 20.45
C PRO A 35 -18.29 -31.81 21.10
N HIS A 36 -19.23 -31.89 22.05
CA HIS A 36 -19.89 -33.16 22.31
C HIS A 36 -21.35 -32.94 22.73
N ARG A 37 -22.23 -33.65 22.02
CA ARG A 37 -23.62 -34.03 22.37
C ARG A 37 -24.69 -32.92 22.31
N LEU A 38 -25.51 -33.00 21.25
CA LEU A 38 -26.89 -33.53 21.24
C LEU A 38 -27.77 -32.81 20.21
N SER A 39 -28.45 -33.64 19.43
CA SER A 39 -29.53 -33.37 18.50
C SER A 39 -30.77 -32.73 19.14
N LEU A 40 -31.55 -32.04 18.30
CA LEU A 40 -32.98 -31.69 18.43
C LEU A 40 -33.36 -30.66 19.51
N ILE A 41 -33.88 -29.50 19.06
CA ILE A 41 -35.27 -29.05 19.28
C ILE A 41 -35.52 -27.82 18.37
N LEU A 42 -36.55 -27.92 17.53
CA LEU A 42 -37.25 -26.80 16.90
C LEU A 42 -38.17 -26.14 17.94
N SER A 43 -38.11 -24.82 18.13
CA SER A 43 -39.30 -23.98 18.34
C SER A 43 -38.96 -22.49 18.51
N ASN A 44 -39.61 -21.68 17.67
CA ASN A 44 -40.17 -20.35 17.91
C ASN A 44 -39.58 -19.46 19.02
N SER A 45 -39.07 -18.29 18.61
CA SER A 45 -39.64 -17.01 19.08
C SER A 45 -39.10 -15.85 18.24
N GLU A 46 -40.05 -15.14 17.62
CA GLU A 46 -39.85 -13.84 16.99
C GLU A 46 -39.47 -12.81 18.06
N VAL A 47 -38.40 -12.05 17.84
CA VAL A 47 -38.24 -10.72 18.42
C VAL A 47 -37.80 -9.76 17.32
N LYS A 48 -38.77 -8.99 16.83
CA LYS A 48 -38.58 -7.82 15.95
C LYS A 48 -37.81 -6.73 16.69
N THR A 49 -36.71 -6.25 16.13
CA THR A 49 -36.23 -4.86 16.29
C THR A 49 -35.49 -4.41 15.02
N PRO A 50 -35.49 -3.10 14.72
CA PRO A 50 -35.60 -2.61 13.35
C PRO A 50 -34.30 -2.63 12.57
N LEU A 51 -34.48 -3.01 11.32
CA LEU A 51 -33.53 -3.08 10.24
C LEU A 51 -33.08 -1.66 9.84
N ASN A 52 -31.98 -1.17 10.40
CA ASN A 52 -31.20 -0.11 9.75
C ASN A 52 -30.35 -0.77 8.66
N ILE A 53 -30.96 -1.00 7.50
CA ILE A 53 -30.24 -1.32 6.26
C ILE A 53 -29.48 -0.05 5.87
N VAL A 54 -28.24 0.09 6.34
CA VAL A 54 -27.25 0.84 5.56
C VAL A 54 -26.77 -0.14 4.50
N SER A 55 -27.37 -0.03 3.32
CA SER A 55 -26.94 -0.75 2.13
C SER A 55 -25.53 -0.29 1.78
N PHE A 56 -24.51 -0.99 2.29
CA PHE A 56 -23.16 -0.85 1.79
C PHE A 56 -23.11 -1.57 0.44
N THR A 57 -23.40 -0.83 -0.63
CA THR A 57 -22.92 -1.16 -1.97
C THR A 57 -21.40 -1.17 -1.90
N SER A 58 -20.84 -2.35 -1.63
CA SER A 58 -19.45 -2.55 -1.23
C SER A 58 -18.51 -2.48 -2.43
N ILE A 59 -18.42 -1.32 -3.07
CA ILE A 59 -17.16 -0.94 -3.72
C ILE A 59 -16.18 -0.78 -2.56
N SER A 60 -15.31 -1.77 -2.38
CA SER A 60 -14.44 -1.83 -1.20
C SER A 60 -13.62 -0.54 -1.12
N ILE A 61 -13.49 0.06 0.07
CA ILE A 61 -12.70 1.27 0.36
C ILE A 61 -11.29 1.20 -0.27
N MET A 62 -10.76 -0.02 -0.40
CA MET A 62 -9.52 -0.38 -1.09
C MET A 62 -9.45 0.03 -2.57
N GLY A 63 -10.51 -0.15 -3.35
CA GLY A 63 -10.54 0.21 -4.77
C GLY A 63 -10.51 1.72 -4.98
N LEU A 64 -11.24 2.47 -4.15
CA LEU A 64 -11.30 3.93 -4.20
C LEU A 64 -9.97 4.59 -3.80
N CYS A 65 -9.30 4.07 -2.76
CA CYS A 65 -7.97 4.54 -2.35
C CYS A 65 -6.92 4.36 -3.46
N ASN A 66 -7.00 3.25 -4.19
CA ASN A 66 -6.09 2.98 -5.31
C ASN A 66 -6.35 3.90 -6.52
N VAL A 67 -7.60 4.29 -6.79
CA VAL A 67 -7.93 5.27 -7.85
C VAL A 67 -7.36 6.64 -7.52
N GLU A 68 -7.63 7.17 -6.32
CA GLU A 68 -7.10 8.46 -5.88
C GLU A 68 -5.56 8.46 -5.91
N CYS A 69 -4.93 7.37 -5.46
CA CYS A 69 -3.48 7.21 -5.52
C CYS A 69 -2.96 7.28 -6.97
N ILE A 70 -3.60 6.60 -7.93
CA ILE A 70 -3.23 6.66 -9.35
C ILE A 70 -3.36 8.09 -9.90
N GLU A 71 -4.43 8.81 -9.57
CA GLU A 71 -4.63 10.19 -10.02
C GLU A 71 -3.54 11.13 -9.47
N ARG A 72 -3.20 11.00 -8.19
CA ARG A 72 -2.10 11.76 -7.57
C ARG A 72 -0.75 11.44 -8.21
N ILE A 73 -0.49 10.17 -8.52
CA ILE A 73 0.72 9.74 -9.24
C ILE A 73 0.75 10.35 -10.65
N ALA A 74 -0.36 10.30 -11.39
CA ALA A 74 -0.45 10.87 -12.73
C ALA A 74 -0.17 12.38 -12.72
N ARG A 75 -0.75 13.12 -11.76
CA ARG A 75 -0.46 14.54 -11.52
C ARG A 75 1.02 14.79 -11.22
N TYR A 76 1.62 14.00 -10.33
CA TYR A 76 3.05 14.10 -10.02
C TYR A 76 3.94 13.86 -11.25
N LEU A 77 3.52 12.97 -12.14
CA LEU A 77 4.22 12.64 -13.38
C LEU A 77 3.94 13.60 -14.55
N ASP A 78 3.16 14.67 -14.32
CA ASP A 78 2.71 15.63 -15.34
C ASP A 78 1.96 14.98 -16.52
N ILE A 79 1.15 13.95 -16.25
CA ILE A 79 0.36 13.24 -17.28
C ILE A 79 -1.08 13.01 -16.85
N SER A 80 -1.98 12.79 -17.83
CA SER A 80 -3.36 12.37 -17.56
C SER A 80 -3.42 10.89 -17.20
N SER A 81 -4.17 10.56 -16.14
CA SER A 81 -4.50 9.18 -15.74
C SER A 81 -5.47 8.48 -16.70
N GLY A 82 -6.09 9.21 -17.64
CA GLY A 82 -7.14 8.70 -18.50
C GLY A 82 -8.45 8.46 -17.74
N LYS A 83 -9.38 7.71 -18.34
CA LYS A 83 -10.60 7.31 -17.64
C LYS A 83 -10.29 6.09 -16.79
N LEU A 84 -10.39 6.23 -15.47
CA LEU A 84 -10.24 5.13 -14.52
C LEU A 84 -11.61 4.53 -14.21
N GLN A 85 -11.71 3.21 -14.31
CA GLN A 85 -12.92 2.45 -13.99
C GLN A 85 -12.55 1.32 -13.03
N VAL A 86 -13.34 1.12 -11.97
CA VAL A 86 -13.18 0.00 -11.05
C VAL A 86 -14.17 -1.09 -11.47
N SER A 87 -13.66 -2.26 -11.83
CA SER A 87 -14.50 -3.42 -12.16
C SER A 87 -15.09 -4.07 -10.90
N ASP A 88 -16.10 -4.91 -11.07
CA ASP A 88 -16.77 -5.66 -9.99
C ASP A 88 -15.82 -6.53 -9.14
N LYS A 89 -14.62 -6.82 -9.65
CA LYS A 89 -13.55 -7.56 -8.95
C LYS A 89 -12.56 -6.65 -8.23
N ASN A 90 -12.86 -5.37 -8.02
CA ASN A 90 -11.96 -4.34 -7.50
C ASN A 90 -10.67 -4.16 -8.33
N ILE A 91 -10.66 -4.59 -9.59
CA ILE A 91 -9.53 -4.38 -10.49
C ILE A 91 -9.75 -3.04 -11.18
N ILE A 92 -8.75 -2.15 -11.06
CA ILE A 92 -8.74 -0.85 -11.75
C ILE A 92 -8.35 -1.08 -13.20
N GLN A 93 -9.11 -0.47 -14.09
CA GLN A 93 -8.88 -0.39 -15.51
C GLN A 93 -8.64 1.08 -15.89
N ALA A 94 -7.62 1.34 -16.70
CA ALA A 94 -7.31 2.67 -17.21
C ALA A 94 -7.39 2.68 -18.74
N ASP A 95 -8.19 3.61 -19.26
CA ASP A 95 -8.27 3.93 -20.68
C ASP A 95 -7.35 5.14 -20.95
N ILE A 96 -6.10 4.88 -21.35
CA ILE A 96 -5.09 5.91 -21.58
C ILE A 96 -5.09 6.29 -23.08
N PRO A 97 -5.54 7.51 -23.47
CA PRO A 97 -5.96 7.85 -24.83
C PRO A 97 -4.88 7.85 -25.94
N GLU A 98 -3.60 7.61 -25.63
CA GLU A 98 -2.51 7.57 -26.62
C GLU A 98 -2.05 6.15 -26.99
N TYR A 99 -2.61 5.10 -26.38
CA TYR A 99 -2.53 3.73 -26.93
C TYR A 99 -3.51 3.56 -28.12
N LYS A 100 -3.61 4.57 -28.98
CA LYS A 100 -4.66 4.68 -30.01
C LYS A 100 -4.48 3.74 -31.21
N GLU A 101 -3.34 3.04 -31.31
CA GLU A 101 -3.18 1.96 -32.30
C GLU A 101 -3.50 0.57 -31.74
N ASN A 102 -3.64 0.42 -30.42
CA ASN A 102 -4.09 -0.82 -29.78
C ASN A 102 -4.92 -0.48 -28.55
N LEU A 103 -6.25 -0.52 -28.68
CA LEU A 103 -7.30 -0.36 -27.66
C LEU A 103 -7.17 -1.37 -26.50
N LEU A 104 -6.03 -1.42 -25.83
CA LEU A 104 -5.76 -2.29 -24.71
C LEU A 104 -5.94 -1.46 -23.45
N SER A 105 -7.12 -1.55 -22.86
CA SER A 105 -7.33 -1.02 -21.51
C SER A 105 -6.35 -1.73 -20.58
N ILE A 106 -5.55 -0.96 -19.84
CA ILE A 106 -4.55 -1.53 -18.94
C ILE A 106 -5.23 -1.81 -17.61
N GLN A 107 -5.06 -3.03 -17.09
CA GLN A 107 -5.64 -3.45 -15.82
C GLN A 107 -4.58 -3.70 -14.75
N GLY A 108 -4.94 -3.38 -13.51
CA GLY A 108 -4.11 -3.63 -12.33
C GLY A 108 -3.27 -2.42 -11.93
N PHE A 109 -3.24 -2.13 -10.64
CA PHE A 109 -2.61 -0.93 -10.08
C PHE A 109 -1.12 -0.80 -10.46
N SER A 110 -0.32 -1.84 -10.22
CA SER A 110 1.13 -1.81 -10.55
C SER A 110 1.37 -1.58 -12.03
N THR A 111 0.58 -2.24 -12.89
CA THR A 111 0.67 -2.11 -14.35
C THR A 111 0.36 -0.68 -14.80
N ILE A 112 -0.72 -0.09 -14.25
CA ILE A 112 -1.13 1.28 -14.56
C ILE A 112 -0.06 2.28 -14.09
N VAL A 113 0.42 2.17 -12.85
CA VAL A 113 1.46 3.04 -12.30
C VAL A 113 2.74 2.99 -13.14
N GLN A 114 3.15 1.81 -13.58
CA GLN A 114 4.32 1.68 -14.45
C GLN A 114 4.08 2.24 -15.84
N ALA A 115 2.89 2.04 -16.44
CA ALA A 115 2.54 2.62 -17.73
C ALA A 115 2.57 4.16 -17.68
N LEU A 116 2.03 4.74 -16.61
CA LEU A 116 2.11 6.17 -16.32
C LEU A 116 3.56 6.65 -16.23
N ALA A 117 4.39 5.99 -15.42
CA ALA A 117 5.80 6.36 -15.28
C ALA A 117 6.57 6.28 -16.60
N ARG A 118 6.36 5.22 -17.40
CA ARG A 118 7.00 5.06 -18.73
C ARG A 118 6.62 6.17 -19.71
N LYS A 119 5.36 6.62 -19.66
CA LYS A 119 4.83 7.67 -20.53
C LYS A 119 5.35 9.06 -20.14
N SER A 120 5.62 9.27 -18.86
CA SER A 120 6.11 10.55 -18.36
C SER A 120 7.53 10.86 -18.85
N LYS A 121 7.91 12.15 -18.79
CA LYS A 121 9.31 12.58 -18.97
C LYS A 121 10.25 12.09 -17.85
N TYR A 122 9.71 11.47 -16.80
CA TYR A 122 10.45 10.95 -15.64
C TYR A 122 10.59 9.42 -15.68
N SER A 123 10.72 8.81 -16.86
CA SER A 123 10.77 7.35 -17.01
C SER A 123 11.89 6.66 -16.20
N ASN A 124 12.96 7.39 -15.88
CA ASN A 124 14.03 6.97 -14.98
C ASN A 124 13.58 6.66 -13.54
N ILE A 125 12.39 7.13 -13.14
CA ILE A 125 11.79 6.88 -11.83
C ILE A 125 11.38 5.43 -11.60
N LEU A 126 11.37 4.62 -12.67
CA LEU A 126 11.22 3.16 -12.59
C LEU A 126 12.51 2.45 -12.16
N GLY A 127 13.64 3.17 -12.12
CA GLY A 127 14.96 2.62 -11.92
C GLY A 127 15.68 2.40 -13.25
N ASN A 128 16.94 2.84 -13.32
CA ASN A 128 17.79 2.67 -14.49
C ASN A 128 18.44 1.28 -14.53
N GLU A 129 18.74 0.73 -13.36
CA GLU A 129 19.42 -0.54 -13.19
C GLU A 129 18.42 -1.70 -13.08
N LYS A 130 18.83 -2.90 -13.52
CA LYS A 130 17.99 -4.11 -13.45
C LYS A 130 17.54 -4.41 -12.02
N GLU A 131 18.44 -4.25 -11.06
CA GLU A 131 18.15 -4.48 -9.64
C GLU A 131 17.12 -3.48 -9.10
N THR A 132 17.32 -2.17 -9.34
CA THR A 132 16.36 -1.14 -8.92
C THR A 132 14.99 -1.33 -9.55
N ARG A 133 14.91 -1.76 -10.82
CA ARG A 133 13.64 -2.08 -11.47
C ARG A 133 12.94 -3.27 -10.83
N ALA A 134 13.68 -4.33 -10.51
CA ALA A 134 13.14 -5.50 -9.83
C ALA A 134 12.62 -5.14 -8.43
N LEU A 135 13.40 -4.38 -7.65
CA LEU A 135 12.97 -3.87 -6.35
C LEU A 135 11.73 -2.97 -6.47
N THR A 136 11.71 -2.07 -7.46
CA THR A 136 10.56 -1.20 -7.72
C THR A 136 9.30 -2.04 -7.97
N GLN A 137 9.37 -3.04 -8.85
CA GLN A 137 8.27 -3.96 -9.12
C GLN A 137 7.80 -4.67 -7.84
N GLN A 138 8.74 -5.20 -7.07
CA GLN A 138 8.48 -5.93 -5.84
C GLN A 138 7.76 -5.08 -4.79
N TRP A 139 8.14 -3.80 -4.66
CA TRP A 139 7.47 -2.87 -3.75
C TRP A 139 6.06 -2.49 -4.22
N LEU A 140 5.85 -2.33 -5.53
CA LEU A 140 4.50 -2.11 -6.07
C LEU A 140 3.59 -3.31 -5.81
N GLU A 141 4.11 -4.54 -5.86
CA GLU A 141 3.36 -5.74 -5.50
C GLU A 141 3.06 -5.80 -4.00
N TYR A 142 4.05 -5.49 -3.16
CA TYR A 142 3.88 -5.45 -1.70
C TYR A 142 2.77 -4.48 -1.27
N VAL A 143 2.66 -3.32 -1.92
CA VAL A 143 1.59 -2.35 -1.67
C VAL A 143 0.22 -3.00 -1.85
N ILE A 144 0.03 -3.75 -2.93
CA ILE A 144 -1.24 -4.42 -3.22
C ILE A 144 -1.56 -5.54 -2.25
N THR A 145 -0.56 -6.34 -1.87
CA THR A 145 -0.80 -7.52 -1.02
C THR A 145 -0.83 -7.21 0.47
N CYS A 146 -0.21 -6.12 0.92
CA CYS A 146 -0.01 -5.84 2.35
C CYS A 146 -0.50 -4.46 2.74
N VAL A 147 -0.10 -3.42 2.02
CA VAL A 147 -0.40 -2.04 2.43
C VAL A 147 -1.86 -1.68 2.21
N ASN A 148 -2.53 -2.31 1.25
CA ASN A 148 -3.96 -2.12 1.03
C ASN A 148 -4.87 -2.58 2.19
N TYR A 149 -4.34 -3.34 3.16
CA TYR A 149 -5.07 -3.86 4.32
C TYR A 149 -4.65 -3.19 5.64
N VAL A 150 -4.07 -1.99 5.58
CA VAL A 150 -3.59 -1.22 6.73
C VAL A 150 -4.70 -0.53 7.54
N ASP A 151 -5.93 -0.55 7.03
CA ASP A 151 -7.11 -0.24 7.82
C ASP A 151 -7.27 -1.19 9.02
N ILE A 152 -6.72 -2.40 8.92
CA ILE A 152 -6.60 -3.35 10.03
C ILE A 152 -5.38 -2.98 10.90
N PRO A 153 -5.56 -2.61 12.19
CA PRO A 153 -4.46 -2.12 13.04
C PRO A 153 -3.26 -3.07 13.16
N ALA A 154 -3.51 -4.39 13.21
CA ALA A 154 -2.45 -5.40 13.24
C ALA A 154 -1.59 -5.37 11.97
N ASN A 155 -2.21 -5.18 10.80
CA ASN A 155 -1.51 -5.05 9.52
C ASN A 155 -0.75 -3.73 9.44
N ALA A 156 -1.34 -2.62 9.88
CA ALA A 156 -0.64 -1.33 9.95
C ALA A 156 0.64 -1.44 10.78
N LYS A 157 0.55 -2.02 11.99
CA LYS A 157 1.72 -2.24 12.85
C LYS A 157 2.76 -3.13 12.19
N ARG A 158 2.34 -4.20 11.52
CA ARG A 158 3.24 -5.11 10.78
C ARG A 158 3.96 -4.37 9.65
N VAL A 159 3.23 -3.68 8.79
CA VAL A 159 3.78 -2.90 7.66
C VAL A 159 4.76 -1.85 8.17
N LEU A 160 4.40 -1.07 9.20
CA LEU A 160 5.28 -0.05 9.75
C LEU A 160 6.58 -0.64 10.34
N ASN A 161 6.51 -1.79 11.02
CA ASN A 161 7.71 -2.48 11.51
C ASN A 161 8.61 -2.96 10.37
N GLU A 162 8.05 -3.59 9.34
CA GLU A 162 8.80 -4.08 8.18
C GLU A 162 9.50 -2.93 7.45
N LEU A 163 8.78 -1.84 7.18
CA LEU A 163 9.33 -0.64 6.55
C LEU A 163 10.40 0.02 7.42
N ASN A 164 10.20 0.09 8.74
CA ASN A 164 11.18 0.68 9.66
C ASN A 164 12.50 -0.10 9.65
N MET A 165 12.45 -1.43 9.58
CA MET A 165 13.64 -2.27 9.47
C MET A 165 14.36 -2.07 8.14
N ILE A 166 13.62 -1.97 7.04
CA ILE A 166 14.18 -1.85 5.69
C ILE A 166 14.85 -0.50 5.48
N LEU A 167 14.18 0.58 5.90
CA LEU A 167 14.64 1.96 5.75
C LEU A 167 15.76 2.35 6.72
N LYS A 168 16.15 1.45 7.64
CA LYS A 168 17.22 1.70 8.62
C LYS A 168 18.51 2.23 7.96
N ASP A 169 18.95 1.56 6.89
CA ASP A 169 20.26 1.82 6.26
C ASP A 169 20.16 2.52 4.90
N VAL A 170 18.95 2.82 4.42
CA VAL A 170 18.74 3.39 3.08
C VAL A 170 17.83 4.61 3.13
N PRO A 171 18.11 5.66 2.35
CA PRO A 171 17.29 6.87 2.33
C PRO A 171 15.97 6.69 1.57
N TYR A 172 15.88 5.70 0.66
CA TYR A 172 14.70 5.38 -0.15
C TYR A 172 14.46 3.87 -0.17
N ILE A 173 13.23 3.46 -0.48
CA ILE A 173 12.80 2.06 -0.35
C ILE A 173 13.52 1.11 -1.32
N THR A 174 14.05 1.65 -2.42
CA THR A 174 14.83 0.90 -3.42
C THR A 174 16.32 1.17 -3.37
N GLY A 175 16.81 1.92 -2.36
CA GLY A 175 18.23 2.20 -2.17
C GLY A 175 18.52 3.69 -2.02
N THR A 176 19.43 4.22 -2.83
CA THR A 176 19.97 5.59 -2.70
C THR A 176 19.24 6.63 -3.55
N ARG A 177 18.34 6.22 -4.45
CA ARG A 177 17.56 7.11 -5.31
C ARG A 177 16.07 6.86 -5.10
N LYS A 178 15.30 7.94 -5.11
CA LYS A 178 13.83 7.90 -5.09
C LYS A 178 13.30 7.24 -6.36
N THR A 179 12.36 6.31 -6.22
CA THR A 179 11.66 5.67 -7.35
C THR A 179 10.14 5.82 -7.21
N ILE A 180 9.40 5.30 -8.19
CA ILE A 180 7.94 5.31 -8.17
C ILE A 180 7.38 4.53 -6.97
N ALA A 181 8.14 3.57 -6.45
CA ALA A 181 7.78 2.82 -5.25
C ALA A 181 7.69 3.74 -4.02
N ASP A 182 8.62 4.69 -3.87
CA ASP A 182 8.58 5.64 -2.75
C ASP A 182 7.34 6.56 -2.85
N ILE A 183 7.02 7.02 -4.06
CA ILE A 183 5.86 7.90 -4.31
C ILE A 183 4.56 7.18 -4.01
N VAL A 184 4.43 5.94 -4.49
CA VAL A 184 3.27 5.09 -4.22
C VAL A 184 3.13 4.87 -2.72
N LEU A 185 4.22 4.46 -2.04
CA LEU A 185 4.23 4.21 -0.60
C LEU A 185 3.83 5.45 0.20
N TYR A 186 4.27 6.64 -0.21
CA TYR A 186 3.90 7.89 0.46
C TYR A 186 2.38 8.08 0.48
N TYR A 187 1.71 7.97 -0.67
CA TYR A 187 0.27 8.19 -0.75
C TYR A 187 -0.52 7.12 0.03
N VAL A 188 -0.13 5.85 -0.07
CA VAL A 188 -0.86 4.77 0.63
C VAL A 188 -0.64 4.81 2.15
N LEU A 189 0.53 5.27 2.62
CA LEU A 189 0.83 5.37 4.05
C LEU A 189 0.36 6.68 4.68
N TYR A 190 0.05 7.71 3.88
CA TYR A 190 -0.29 9.04 4.35
C TYR A 190 -1.37 9.02 5.45
N SER A 191 -2.46 8.27 5.23
CA SER A 191 -3.58 8.19 6.19
C SER A 191 -3.17 7.61 7.55
N ILE A 192 -2.26 6.62 7.57
CA ILE A 192 -1.74 6.03 8.80
C ILE A 192 -0.80 7.01 9.47
N MET A 193 0.16 7.56 8.72
CA MET A 193 1.18 8.47 9.25
C MET A 193 0.58 9.74 9.85
N LYS A 194 -0.55 10.22 9.30
CA LYS A 194 -1.31 11.35 9.84
C LYS A 194 -2.00 11.01 11.17
N LYS A 195 -2.43 9.76 11.37
CA LYS A 195 -3.11 9.30 12.59
C LYS A 195 -2.16 8.98 13.73
N LEU A 196 -0.90 8.62 13.45
CA LEU A 196 0.08 8.29 14.49
C LEU A 196 0.37 9.50 15.38
N SER A 197 0.39 9.27 16.69
CA SER A 197 0.87 10.22 17.69
C SER A 197 2.40 10.41 17.60
N HIS A 198 2.92 11.48 18.20
CA HIS A 198 4.37 11.74 18.24
C HIS A 198 5.18 10.58 18.84
N PRO A 199 4.76 9.95 19.97
CA PRO A 199 5.47 8.77 20.50
C PRO A 199 5.43 7.57 19.55
N GLU A 200 4.33 7.36 18.83
CA GLU A 200 4.24 6.27 17.84
C GLU A 200 5.14 6.52 16.64
N LYS A 201 5.20 7.76 16.14
CA LYS A 201 6.15 8.16 15.10
C LYS A 201 7.59 7.90 15.54
N ALA A 202 7.94 8.19 16.79
CA ALA A 202 9.27 7.91 17.34
C ALA A 202 9.62 6.41 17.34
N ARG A 203 8.63 5.52 17.55
CA ARG A 203 8.83 4.06 17.47
C ARG A 203 9.19 3.60 16.06
N TYR A 204 8.73 4.31 15.03
CA TYR A 204 9.01 4.04 13.63
C TYR A 204 9.95 5.09 13.01
N VAL A 205 11.02 5.44 13.73
CA VAL A 205 11.94 6.55 13.41
C VAL A 205 12.44 6.54 11.95
N HIS A 206 12.72 5.38 11.36
CA HIS A 206 13.22 5.30 9.99
C HIS A 206 12.12 5.52 8.95
N VAL A 207 10.90 5.05 9.23
CA VAL A 207 9.72 5.37 8.41
C VAL A 207 9.40 6.86 8.54
N SER A 208 9.40 7.41 9.75
CA SER A 208 9.17 8.82 9.99
C SER A 208 10.18 9.70 9.28
N ARG A 209 11.49 9.39 9.37
CA ARG A 209 12.55 10.09 8.63
C ARG A 209 12.34 10.02 7.12
N TRP A 210 12.06 8.84 6.59
CA TRP A 210 11.81 8.66 5.16
C TRP A 210 10.57 9.44 4.71
N PHE A 211 9.47 9.35 5.44
CA PHE A 211 8.22 10.04 5.13
C PHE A 211 8.42 11.55 5.17
N ASP A 212 9.11 12.05 6.19
CA ASP A 212 9.42 13.47 6.35
C ASP A 212 10.28 14.00 5.19
N ASN A 213 11.27 13.22 4.75
CA ASN A 213 12.08 13.54 3.58
C ASN A 213 11.26 13.57 2.28
N ILE A 214 10.36 12.60 2.07
CA ILE A 214 9.55 12.50 0.85
C ILE A 214 8.54 13.65 0.75
N GLN A 215 7.88 14.01 1.85
CA GLN A 215 6.83 15.05 1.85
C GLN A 215 7.35 16.48 1.63
N GLN A 216 8.67 16.72 1.73
CA GLN A 216 9.23 18.06 1.49
C GLN A 216 9.07 18.50 0.04
N GLU A 217 8.96 17.57 -0.90
CA GLU A 217 8.73 17.87 -2.30
C GLU A 217 7.28 18.31 -2.52
N GLU A 218 7.06 19.60 -2.74
CA GLU A 218 5.72 20.19 -2.89
C GLU A 218 4.95 19.57 -4.06
N LYS A 219 5.64 19.23 -5.15
CA LYS A 219 5.06 18.57 -6.32
C LYS A 219 4.43 17.21 -5.98
N LEU A 220 5.07 16.47 -5.06
CA LEU A 220 4.62 15.17 -4.59
C LEU A 220 3.54 15.34 -3.51
N ARG A 221 3.72 16.30 -2.60
CA ARG A 221 2.76 16.56 -1.54
C ARG A 221 1.41 17.03 -2.09
N GLN A 222 1.41 17.83 -3.16
CA GLN A 222 0.22 18.39 -3.78
C GLN A 222 -0.63 19.13 -2.74
N GLU A 223 -1.90 18.77 -2.60
CA GLU A 223 -2.86 19.34 -1.65
C GLU A 223 -2.83 18.67 -0.26
N LEU A 224 -1.95 17.69 -0.03
CA LEU A 224 -1.86 17.03 1.27
C LEU A 224 -1.17 17.94 2.30
N ASP A 225 -1.66 17.89 3.54
CA ASP A 225 -1.05 18.63 4.64
C ASP A 225 0.37 18.10 4.93
N LEU A 226 1.26 19.00 5.31
CA LEU A 226 2.55 18.61 5.85
C LEU A 226 2.37 17.95 7.22
N ILE A 227 2.77 16.69 7.36
CA ILE A 227 2.68 15.96 8.62
C ILE A 227 3.88 16.35 9.48
N SER A 228 3.63 16.91 10.67
CA SER A 228 4.72 17.22 11.61
C SER A 228 5.34 15.94 12.18
N PHE A 229 6.67 15.89 12.12
CA PHE A 229 7.54 14.91 12.78
C PHE A 229 8.42 15.57 13.83
N ASN A 230 7.96 16.66 14.46
CA ASN A 230 8.71 17.30 15.53
C ASN A 230 8.82 16.37 16.75
N LEU A 231 9.90 15.60 16.80
CA LEU A 231 10.23 14.68 17.90
C LEU A 231 10.89 15.39 19.08
N MET A 232 11.18 16.70 18.99
CA MET A 232 11.86 17.46 20.05
C MET A 232 11.04 17.48 21.36
N HIS A 233 9.72 17.35 21.27
CA HIS A 233 8.83 17.33 22.44
C HIS A 233 8.81 15.99 23.20
N LEU A 234 9.57 14.97 22.78
CA LEU A 234 9.64 13.68 23.47
C LEU A 234 10.77 13.60 24.50
N PHE A 235 11.63 14.60 24.56
CA PHE A 235 12.79 14.67 25.45
C PHE A 235 12.71 15.79 26.51
N LEU A 236 11.54 16.44 26.63
CA LEU A 236 11.22 17.43 27.66
C LEU A 236 10.11 16.87 28.56
#